data_AF-A0A830GVI6-F1
#
_entry.id   AF-A0A830GVI6-F1
#
_cell.length_a   1.000
_cell.length_b   1.000
_cell.length_c   1.000
_cell.angle_alpha   90.00
_cell.angle_beta   90.00
_cell.angle_gamma   90.00
#
_symmetry.space_group_name_H-M   'P 1'
#
loop_
_entity.id
_entity.type
_entity.pdbx_description
1 polymer ?
#
loop_
_entity_poly.entity_id
_entity_poly.type
_entity_poly.pdbx_seq_one_letter_code
_entity_poly.pdbx_strand_id
1 'polypeptide(L)'
;MLLVMGRTAGLSSKALEGRYKTPDDIRDIHLVSKPRLGDKLMDFAVTDDPDGLTLISFDIPGGGARIYSKIKETAAWLLSPRMDNSTYLAPSHEAKQMLLSKIPTKANAVEYQVEPMNRQYVEAALGETFIELTKYARKRLMGLINSRGQATSISVEALSTWTNAAKTASREWRRRGFNVDNADRLIKLVEDMVEFKEERRGRAW
;
A
#
# COMPACT_ATOMS: atom_id res chain seq x y z
N MET A 1 4.99 18.16 -14.60
CA MET A 1 4.89 18.70 -13.22
C MET A 1 5.48 17.65 -12.29
N LEU A 2 6.14 18.02 -11.19
CA LEU A 2 6.75 17.06 -10.27
C LEU A 2 6.03 17.08 -8.93
N LEU A 3 5.86 15.90 -8.35
CA LEU A 3 5.44 15.70 -6.97
C LEU A 3 6.68 15.41 -6.14
N VAL A 4 6.90 16.24 -5.13
CA VAL A 4 8.00 16.08 -4.18
C VAL A 4 7.40 15.70 -2.84
N MET A 5 7.99 14.68 -2.23
CA MET A 5 7.63 14.21 -0.90
C MET A 5 8.87 14.12 -0.01
N GLY A 6 8.75 14.52 1.25
CA GLY A 6 9.81 14.32 2.24
C GLY A 6 9.65 12.99 2.98
N ARG A 7 10.74 12.27 3.23
CA ARG A 7 10.73 11.10 4.12
C ARG A 7 10.68 11.53 5.58
N THR A 8 9.64 12.21 6.07
CA THR A 8 9.62 12.60 7.49
C THR A 8 8.27 12.91 8.12
N ALA A 9 7.97 12.14 9.16
CA ALA A 9 7.65 12.73 10.46
C ALA A 9 8.82 13.62 10.94
N GLY A 10 8.64 14.95 10.95
CA GLY A 10 9.55 15.88 11.64
C GLY A 10 10.28 16.94 10.81
N LEU A 11 10.18 16.97 9.47
CA LEU A 11 10.62 18.15 8.69
C LEU A 11 9.43 19.08 8.45
N SER A 12 9.62 20.38 8.70
CA SER A 12 8.61 21.38 8.33
C SER A 12 8.56 21.55 6.81
N SER A 13 7.39 21.87 6.24
CA SER A 13 7.22 22.15 4.80
C SER A 13 8.16 23.26 4.29
N LYS A 14 8.56 24.18 5.19
CA LYS A 14 9.58 25.21 4.93
C LYS A 14 10.96 24.63 4.64
N ALA A 15 11.30 23.49 5.25
CA ALA A 15 12.56 22.78 5.00
C ALA A 15 12.56 22.02 3.67
N LEU A 16 11.39 21.61 3.16
CA LEU A 16 11.27 20.96 1.86
C LEU A 16 11.36 21.99 0.72
N GLU A 17 10.64 23.12 0.83
CA GLU A 17 10.39 24.00 -0.33
C GLU A 17 10.66 25.49 -0.11
N GLY A 18 10.98 25.94 1.11
CA GLY A 18 11.12 27.36 1.42
C GLY A 18 9.82 28.17 1.24
N ARG A 19 8.68 27.52 0.97
CA ARG A 19 7.34 28.10 0.91
C ARG A 19 6.45 27.46 1.96
N TYR A 20 5.40 28.19 2.35
CA TYR A 20 4.39 27.73 3.30
C TYR A 20 3.26 27.02 2.54
N LYS A 21 2.63 26.02 3.17
CA LYS A 21 1.49 25.27 2.61
C LYS A 21 0.36 26.20 2.20
N THR A 22 -0.28 25.92 1.08
CA THR A 22 -1.58 26.51 0.72
C THR A 22 -2.71 25.72 1.42
N PRO A 23 -3.92 26.29 1.58
CA PRO A 23 -5.05 25.62 2.24
C PRO A 23 -5.46 24.29 1.59
N ASP A 24 -5.13 24.09 0.31
CA ASP A 24 -5.49 22.90 -0.47
C ASP A 24 -4.40 21.80 -0.44
N ASP A 25 -3.22 22.06 0.15
CA ASP A 25 -2.13 21.10 0.21
C ASP A 25 -2.38 20.03 1.29
N ILE A 26 -2.48 18.76 0.87
CA ILE A 26 -2.46 17.61 1.80
C ILE A 26 -1.07 17.52 2.45
N ARG A 27 -1.05 17.09 3.71
CA ARG A 27 0.02 17.39 4.69
C ARG A 27 1.46 17.09 4.29
N ASP A 28 1.79 16.30 3.26
CA ASP A 28 3.18 15.93 2.96
C ASP A 28 3.47 15.76 1.45
N ILE A 29 2.61 16.33 0.58
CA ILE A 29 2.80 16.34 -0.88
C ILE A 29 2.95 17.77 -1.38
N HIS A 30 3.90 17.98 -2.29
CA HIS A 30 4.10 19.27 -2.93
C HIS A 30 4.23 19.17 -4.45
N LEU A 31 3.48 20.01 -5.17
CA LEU A 31 3.57 20.13 -6.62
C LEU A 31 4.55 21.24 -7.01
N VAL A 32 5.59 20.87 -7.75
CA VAL A 32 6.64 21.80 -8.19
C VAL A 32 6.94 21.71 -9.68
N SER A 33 7.48 22.80 -10.22
CA SER A 33 7.92 22.88 -11.61
C SER A 33 9.38 22.46 -11.82
N LYS A 34 10.19 22.40 -10.75
CA LYS A 34 11.59 21.97 -10.80
C LYS A 34 11.91 21.08 -9.57
N PRO A 35 12.62 19.95 -9.75
CA PRO A 35 12.95 19.07 -8.64
C PRO A 35 13.96 19.77 -7.72
N ARG A 36 13.83 19.56 -6.41
CA ARG A 36 14.91 19.86 -5.47
C ARG A 36 15.67 18.57 -5.22
N LEU A 37 16.90 18.53 -5.66
CA LEU A 37 17.78 17.40 -5.40
C LEU A 37 18.15 17.41 -3.92
N GLY A 38 17.68 16.40 -3.19
CA GLY A 38 18.04 16.19 -1.79
C GLY A 38 17.79 14.74 -1.41
N ASP A 39 18.75 14.12 -0.74
CA ASP A 39 18.81 12.67 -0.50
C ASP A 39 17.64 12.12 0.35
N LYS A 40 16.88 13.03 0.99
CA LYS A 40 15.73 12.76 1.84
C LYS A 40 14.37 12.97 1.16
N LEU A 41 14.38 13.40 -0.11
CA LEU A 41 13.20 13.67 -0.90
C LEU A 41 12.93 12.52 -1.86
N MET A 42 11.65 12.18 -2.00
CA MET A 42 11.14 11.23 -2.98
C MET A 42 10.42 12.04 -4.05
N ASP A 43 11.00 12.02 -5.25
CA ASP A 43 10.49 12.76 -6.41
C ASP A 43 9.75 11.82 -7.37
N PHE A 44 8.57 12.27 -7.77
CA PHE A 44 7.71 11.60 -8.74
C PHE A 44 7.38 12.57 -9.87
N ALA A 45 7.44 12.10 -11.11
CA ALA A 45 6.91 12.85 -12.24
C ALA A 45 5.42 12.60 -12.35
N VAL A 46 4.60 13.67 -12.36
CA VAL A 46 3.18 13.55 -12.68
C VAL A 46 3.05 13.23 -14.15
N THR A 47 2.27 12.19 -14.46
CA THR A 47 2.01 11.71 -15.81
C THR A 47 0.51 11.68 -16.08
N ASP A 48 0.13 11.65 -17.35
CA ASP A 48 -1.25 11.43 -17.80
C ASP A 48 -1.49 9.96 -18.19
N ASP A 49 -0.51 9.07 -17.96
CA ASP A 49 -0.65 7.63 -18.23
C ASP A 49 -1.74 7.01 -17.32
N PRO A 50 -2.87 6.54 -17.88
CA PRO A 50 -3.92 5.91 -17.09
C PRO A 50 -3.49 4.56 -16.51
N ASP A 51 -2.45 3.94 -17.06
CA ASP A 51 -1.83 2.70 -16.57
C ASP A 51 -0.62 2.97 -15.66
N GLY A 52 -0.36 4.24 -15.34
CA GLY A 52 0.68 4.67 -14.42
C GLY A 52 0.49 4.17 -12.99
N LEU A 53 1.48 4.41 -12.14
CA LEU A 53 1.31 4.21 -10.70
C LEU A 53 0.45 5.34 -10.15
N THR A 54 -0.42 5.05 -9.19
CA THR A 54 -1.20 6.12 -8.54
C THR A 54 -0.65 6.42 -7.16
N LEU A 55 -0.18 7.64 -6.94
CA LEU A 55 0.11 8.16 -5.60
C LEU A 55 -1.19 8.61 -4.94
N ILE A 56 -1.49 8.06 -3.77
CA ILE A 56 -2.68 8.37 -2.98
C ILE A 56 -2.21 8.94 -1.65
N SER A 57 -2.62 10.17 -1.35
CA SER A 57 -2.37 10.78 -0.04
C SER A 57 -3.65 11.28 0.58
N PHE A 58 -3.71 11.21 1.90
CA PHE A 58 -4.90 11.62 2.62
C PHE A 58 -4.57 12.22 4.00
N ASP A 59 -5.49 13.01 4.52
CA ASP A 59 -5.52 13.44 5.93
C ASP A 59 -6.90 13.14 6.50
N ILE A 60 -6.95 12.48 7.66
CA ILE A 60 -8.20 12.05 8.31
C ILE A 60 -8.44 12.92 9.54
N PRO A 61 -9.40 13.86 9.50
CA PRO A 61 -9.76 14.68 10.65
C PRO A 61 -10.21 13.83 11.84
N GLY A 62 -9.50 13.96 12.97
CA GLY A 62 -9.72 13.16 14.17
C GLY A 62 -9.46 11.66 13.96
N GLY A 63 -8.62 11.30 12.98
CA GLY A 63 -8.29 9.92 12.66
C GLY A 63 -7.56 9.21 13.80
N GLY A 64 -8.18 8.19 14.39
CA GLY A 64 -7.55 7.36 15.41
C GLY A 64 -6.58 6.32 14.82
N ALA A 65 -5.62 5.86 15.64
CA ALA A 65 -4.62 4.86 15.27
C ALA A 65 -5.21 3.57 14.64
N ARG A 66 -6.44 3.21 15.01
CA ARG A 66 -7.16 2.06 14.46
C ARG A 66 -7.46 2.17 12.96
N ILE A 67 -7.84 3.36 12.48
CA ILE A 67 -8.17 3.57 11.06
C ILE A 67 -6.90 3.46 10.24
N TYR A 68 -5.84 4.17 10.64
CA TYR A 68 -4.52 4.09 10.00
C TYR A 68 -3.96 2.67 9.98
N SER A 69 -4.12 1.91 11.06
CA SER A 69 -3.70 0.50 11.12
C SER A 69 -4.43 -0.39 10.11
N LYS A 70 -5.74 -0.17 9.92
CA LYS A 70 -6.54 -0.89 8.92
C LYS A 70 -6.13 -0.55 7.49
N ILE A 71 -5.84 0.73 7.22
CA ILE A 71 -5.35 1.19 5.92
C ILE A 71 -3.97 0.58 5.65
N LYS A 72 -3.07 0.61 6.64
CA LYS A 72 -1.72 0.02 6.55
C LYS A 72 -1.77 -1.49 6.25
N GLU A 73 -2.62 -2.25 6.95
CA GLU A 73 -2.81 -3.67 6.68
C GLU A 73 -3.32 -3.90 5.26
N THR A 74 -4.31 -3.12 4.82
CA THR A 74 -4.86 -3.22 3.46
C THR A 74 -3.78 -2.91 2.42
N ALA A 75 -3.02 -1.83 2.60
CA ALA A 75 -1.93 -1.46 1.71
C ALA A 75 -0.87 -2.55 1.61
N ALA A 76 -0.53 -3.22 2.73
CA ALA A 76 0.42 -4.33 2.71
C ALA A 76 -0.07 -5.52 1.86
N TRP A 77 -1.35 -5.89 1.97
CA TRP A 77 -1.95 -6.93 1.13
C TRP A 77 -2.03 -6.53 -0.34
N LEU A 78 -2.23 -5.25 -0.62
CA LEU A 78 -2.25 -4.72 -1.99
C LEU A 78 -0.84 -4.46 -2.56
N LEU A 79 0.22 -4.82 -1.82
CA LEU A 79 1.61 -4.46 -2.14
C LEU A 79 1.72 -2.98 -2.53
N SER A 80 0.96 -2.10 -1.87
CA SER A 80 0.96 -0.65 -2.12
C SER A 80 1.95 0.00 -1.16
N PRO A 81 3.19 0.32 -1.60
CA PRO A 81 4.21 0.77 -0.68
C PRO A 81 3.87 2.11 -0.04
N ARG A 82 4.19 2.19 1.24
CA ARG A 82 4.00 3.39 2.05
C ARG A 82 5.15 4.35 1.79
N MET A 83 4.83 5.50 1.20
CA MET A 83 5.79 6.57 0.96
C MET A 83 5.94 7.47 2.20
N ASP A 84 4.84 7.71 2.91
CA ASP A 84 4.83 8.38 4.20
C ASP A 84 3.60 7.96 5.03
N ASN A 85 3.36 8.58 6.19
CA ASN A 85 2.39 8.11 7.15
C ASN A 85 0.98 7.90 6.60
N SER A 86 0.57 8.77 5.68
CA SER A 86 -0.73 8.77 5.01
C SER A 86 -0.64 8.80 3.49
N THR A 87 0.51 8.43 2.93
CA THR A 87 0.74 8.43 1.48
C THR A 87 1.24 7.06 1.01
N TYR A 88 0.58 6.54 -0.03
CA TYR A 88 0.80 5.21 -0.56
C TYR A 88 0.88 5.25 -2.08
N LEU A 89 1.60 4.32 -2.67
CA LEU A 89 1.69 4.15 -4.11
C LEU A 89 0.93 2.89 -4.51
N ALA A 90 -0.09 3.01 -5.35
CA ALA A 90 -0.89 1.90 -5.83
C ALA A 90 -0.36 1.41 -7.19
N PRO A 91 -0.13 0.09 -7.38
CA PRO A 91 0.37 -0.47 -8.63
C PRO A 91 -0.66 -0.55 -9.76
N SER A 92 -1.95 -0.39 -9.44
CA SER A 92 -3.04 -0.57 -10.39
C SER A 92 -4.31 0.16 -9.97
N HIS A 93 -5.23 0.33 -10.92
CA HIS A 93 -6.55 0.88 -10.64
C HIS A 93 -7.32 0.07 -9.58
N GLU A 94 -7.26 -1.26 -9.63
CA GLU A 94 -7.93 -2.12 -8.64
C GLU A 94 -7.36 -1.90 -7.23
N ALA A 95 -6.03 -1.91 -7.09
CA ALA A 95 -5.37 -1.65 -5.81
C ALA A 95 -5.71 -0.25 -5.28
N LYS A 96 -5.77 0.74 -6.18
CA LYS A 96 -6.21 2.10 -5.86
C LYS A 96 -7.62 2.11 -5.27
N GLN A 97 -8.60 1.53 -5.97
CA GLN A 97 -10.00 1.51 -5.50
C GLN A 97 -10.15 0.77 -4.17
N MET A 98 -9.47 -0.37 -4.02
CA MET A 98 -9.49 -1.12 -2.76
C MET A 98 -8.92 -0.31 -1.60
N LEU A 99 -7.85 0.46 -1.82
CA LEU A 99 -7.24 1.30 -0.80
C LEU A 99 -8.13 2.51 -0.45
N LEU A 100 -8.66 3.21 -1.46
CA LEU A 100 -9.61 4.32 -1.29
C LEU A 100 -10.86 3.88 -0.51
N SER A 101 -11.35 2.66 -0.73
CA SER A 101 -12.50 2.11 0.02
C SER A 101 -12.27 2.01 1.53
N LYS A 102 -11.01 2.07 1.99
CA LYS A 102 -10.65 2.04 3.42
C LYS A 102 -10.42 3.44 4.00
N ILE A 103 -10.28 4.45 3.16
CA ILE A 103 -10.13 5.83 3.56
C ILE A 103 -11.54 6.39 3.84
N PRO A 104 -11.81 6.95 5.02
CA PRO A 104 -13.12 7.53 5.33
C PRO A 104 -13.49 8.64 4.35
N THR A 105 -14.77 8.75 3.97
CA THR A 105 -15.26 9.79 3.05
C THR A 105 -15.03 11.22 3.56
N LYS A 106 -14.92 11.41 4.88
CA LYS A 106 -14.58 12.69 5.51
C LYS A 106 -13.08 13.05 5.45
N ALA A 107 -12.24 12.15 4.96
CA ALA A 107 -10.83 12.42 4.78
C ALA A 107 -10.65 13.37 3.59
N ASN A 108 -9.71 14.29 3.71
CA ASN A 108 -9.22 14.99 2.53
C ASN A 108 -8.27 14.02 1.82
N ALA A 109 -8.52 13.65 0.57
CA ALA A 109 -7.70 12.71 -0.19
C ALA A 109 -7.40 13.26 -1.59
N VAL A 110 -6.18 13.07 -2.05
CA VAL A 110 -5.71 13.42 -3.40
C VAL A 110 -5.09 12.21 -4.07
N GLU A 111 -5.21 12.19 -5.39
CA GLU A 111 -4.69 11.14 -6.26
C GLU A 111 -3.88 11.77 -7.39
N TYR A 112 -2.73 11.20 -7.70
CA TYR A 112 -1.92 11.61 -8.84
C TYR A 112 -1.40 10.37 -9.57
N GLN A 113 -1.49 10.36 -10.90
CA GLN A 113 -0.76 9.40 -11.71
C GLN A 113 0.70 9.82 -11.79
N VAL A 114 1.60 8.89 -11.50
CA VAL A 114 3.02 9.17 -11.30
C VAL A 114 3.96 8.13 -11.87
N GLU A 115 5.16 8.60 -12.18
CA GLU A 115 6.34 7.78 -12.44
C GLU A 115 7.44 8.13 -11.42
N PRO A 116 8.09 7.13 -10.79
CA PRO A 116 9.16 7.40 -9.84
C PRO A 116 10.42 7.89 -10.58
N MET A 117 10.97 9.03 -10.16
CA MET A 117 12.23 9.52 -10.74
C MET A 117 13.44 8.69 -10.29
N ASN A 118 13.34 8.06 -9.12
CA ASN A 118 14.34 7.11 -8.62
C ASN A 118 13.67 5.81 -8.17
N ARG A 119 13.94 4.76 -8.96
CA ARG A 119 13.40 3.42 -8.76
C ARG A 119 13.79 2.79 -7.42
N GLN A 120 15.00 3.09 -6.91
CA GLN A 120 15.51 2.49 -5.68
C GLN A 120 14.65 2.85 -4.46
N TYR A 121 14.03 4.04 -4.45
CA TYR A 121 13.11 4.41 -3.37
C TYR A 121 11.87 3.54 -3.34
N VAL A 122 11.30 3.25 -4.52
CA VAL A 122 10.14 2.36 -4.63
C VAL A 122 10.52 0.94 -4.24
N GLU A 123 11.69 0.45 -4.65
CA GLU A 123 12.19 -0.88 -4.26
C GLU A 123 12.40 -1.00 -2.74
N ALA A 124 12.99 0.01 -2.09
CA ALA A 124 13.15 0.04 -0.64
C ALA A 124 11.79 0.04 0.07
N ALA A 125 10.85 0.88 -0.37
CA ALA A 125 9.51 0.97 0.21
C ALA A 125 8.69 -0.32 -0.02
N LEU A 126 8.87 -0.99 -1.16
CA LEU A 126 8.30 -2.32 -1.42
C LEU A 126 8.88 -3.37 -0.46
N GLY A 127 10.19 -3.31 -0.18
CA GLY A 127 10.84 -4.16 0.80
C GLY A 127 10.24 -4.01 2.21
N GLU A 128 10.05 -2.77 2.67
CA GLU A 128 9.37 -2.48 3.95
C GLU A 128 7.91 -2.99 3.95
N THR A 129 7.22 -2.85 2.83
CA THR A 129 5.83 -3.31 2.65
C THR A 129 5.73 -4.83 2.72
N PHE A 130 6.71 -5.53 2.16
CA PHE A 130 6.80 -6.99 2.25
C PHE A 130 7.00 -7.48 3.70
N ILE A 131 7.80 -6.76 4.50
CA ILE A 131 7.97 -7.08 5.93
C ILE A 131 6.64 -6.96 6.66
N GLU A 132 5.87 -5.89 6.40
CA GLU A 132 4.54 -5.70 6.98
C GLU A 132 3.54 -6.77 6.50
N LEU A 133 3.53 -7.08 5.20
CA LEU A 133 2.70 -8.15 4.65
C LEU A 133 2.98 -9.48 5.35
N THR A 134 4.26 -9.83 5.54
CA THR A 134 4.67 -11.04 6.25
C THR A 134 4.10 -11.10 7.66
N LYS A 135 4.15 -9.97 8.39
CA LYS A 135 3.59 -9.86 9.74
C LYS A 135 2.07 -10.06 9.75
N TYR A 136 1.34 -9.40 8.84
CA TYR A 136 -0.11 -9.52 8.76
C TYR A 136 -0.56 -10.91 8.28
N ALA A 137 0.12 -11.47 7.28
CA ALA A 137 -0.11 -12.83 6.78
C ALA A 137 0.09 -13.86 7.90
N ARG A 138 1.22 -13.80 8.62
CA ARG A 138 1.47 -14.69 9.77
C ARG A 138 0.36 -14.61 10.81
N LYS A 139 -0.06 -13.40 11.19
CA LYS A 139 -1.14 -13.21 12.17
C LYS A 139 -2.44 -13.87 11.71
N ARG A 140 -2.82 -13.68 10.43
CA ARG A 140 -4.05 -14.26 9.87
C ARG A 140 -3.96 -15.77 9.71
N LEU A 141 -2.81 -16.31 9.28
CA LEU A 141 -2.59 -17.75 9.19
C LEU A 141 -2.67 -18.44 10.55
N MET A 142 -2.08 -17.85 11.60
CA MET A 142 -2.24 -18.37 12.96
C MET A 142 -3.70 -18.34 13.41
N GLY A 143 -4.45 -17.28 13.07
CA GLY A 143 -5.90 -17.22 13.29
C GLY A 143 -6.66 -18.34 12.57
N LEU A 144 -6.35 -18.55 11.29
CA LEU A 144 -6.95 -19.62 10.48
C LEU A 144 -6.63 -21.02 11.05
N ILE A 145 -5.40 -21.27 11.46
CA ILE A 145 -4.98 -22.56 12.04
C ILE A 145 -5.82 -22.91 13.27
N ASN A 146 -6.08 -21.92 14.13
CA ASN A 146 -6.81 -22.07 15.38
C ASN A 146 -8.33 -21.95 15.24
N SER A 147 -8.82 -21.41 14.11
CA SER A 147 -10.25 -21.26 13.85
C SER A 147 -10.95 -22.61 13.70
N ARG A 148 -12.26 -22.64 14.01
CA ARG A 148 -13.14 -23.79 13.82
C ARG A 148 -14.51 -23.35 13.29
N GLY A 149 -15.21 -24.26 12.63
CA GLY A 149 -16.58 -24.05 12.16
C GLY A 149 -16.72 -22.81 11.28
N GLN A 150 -17.71 -21.97 11.56
CA GLN A 150 -18.00 -20.75 10.79
C GLN A 150 -16.82 -19.75 10.76
N ALA A 151 -16.04 -19.66 11.85
CA ALA A 151 -14.88 -18.77 11.90
C ALA A 151 -13.78 -19.18 10.90
N THR A 152 -13.68 -20.49 10.59
CA THR A 152 -12.78 -20.98 9.53
C THR A 152 -13.25 -20.51 8.17
N SER A 153 -14.54 -20.65 7.85
CA SER A 153 -15.11 -20.20 6.58
C SER A 153 -14.84 -18.72 6.32
N ILE A 154 -15.10 -17.87 7.32
CA ILE A 154 -14.85 -16.42 7.24
C ILE A 154 -13.35 -16.13 7.05
N SER A 155 -12.48 -16.87 7.73
CA SER A 155 -11.02 -16.67 7.63
C SER A 155 -10.48 -17.08 6.28
N VAL A 156 -10.96 -18.20 5.73
CA VAL A 156 -10.65 -18.71 4.39
C VAL A 156 -11.06 -17.68 3.35
N GLU A 157 -12.33 -17.26 3.33
CA GLU A 157 -12.86 -16.31 2.35
C GLU A 157 -12.08 -14.99 2.36
N ALA A 158 -11.80 -14.46 3.57
CA ALA A 158 -11.02 -13.25 3.72
C ALA A 158 -9.58 -13.42 3.19
N LEU A 159 -8.90 -14.52 3.54
CA LEU A 159 -7.54 -14.79 3.07
C LEU A 159 -7.49 -15.00 1.56
N SER A 160 -8.44 -15.73 0.96
CA SER A 160 -8.52 -15.89 -0.49
C SER A 160 -8.69 -14.55 -1.20
N THR A 161 -9.57 -13.69 -0.69
CA THR A 161 -9.77 -12.33 -1.23
C THR A 161 -8.47 -11.51 -1.19
N TRP A 162 -7.80 -11.49 -0.04
CA TRP A 162 -6.55 -10.74 0.12
C TRP A 162 -5.41 -11.29 -0.72
N THR A 163 -5.32 -12.61 -0.85
CA THR A 163 -4.26 -13.29 -1.60
C THR A 163 -4.42 -13.08 -3.10
N ASN A 164 -5.66 -13.09 -3.61
CA ASN A 164 -5.96 -12.71 -4.99
C ASN A 164 -5.55 -11.26 -5.28
N ALA A 165 -5.89 -10.33 -4.40
CA ALA A 165 -5.51 -8.92 -4.55
C ALA A 165 -3.98 -8.74 -4.53
N ALA A 166 -3.28 -9.43 -3.63
CA ALA A 166 -1.81 -9.43 -3.56
C ALA A 166 -1.17 -9.99 -4.84
N LYS A 167 -1.75 -11.05 -5.39
CA LYS A 167 -1.30 -11.69 -6.64
C LYS A 167 -1.47 -10.75 -7.83
N THR A 168 -2.59 -10.04 -7.93
CA THR A 168 -2.79 -9.04 -8.97
C THR A 168 -1.77 -7.90 -8.83
N ALA A 169 -1.60 -7.36 -7.63
CA ALA A 169 -0.62 -6.31 -7.37
C ALA A 169 0.83 -6.74 -7.69
N SER A 170 1.19 -7.97 -7.35
CA SER A 170 2.51 -8.53 -7.64
C SER A 170 2.78 -8.61 -9.15
N ARG A 171 1.78 -9.05 -9.94
CA ARG A 171 1.89 -9.06 -11.41
C ARG A 171 2.12 -7.66 -11.96
N GLU A 172 1.46 -6.65 -11.42
CA GLU A 172 1.59 -5.26 -11.86
C GLU A 172 2.97 -4.67 -11.52
N TRP A 173 3.52 -4.98 -10.36
CA TRP A 173 4.90 -4.62 -10.02
C TRP A 173 5.92 -5.31 -10.92
N ARG A 174 5.75 -6.61 -11.16
CA ARG A 174 6.60 -7.38 -12.07
C ARG A 174 6.54 -6.86 -13.50
N ARG A 175 5.34 -6.52 -14.00
CA ARG A 175 5.15 -5.91 -15.33
C ARG A 175 5.96 -4.62 -15.49
N ARG A 176 6.13 -3.86 -14.39
CA ARG A 176 6.95 -2.64 -14.32
C ARG A 176 8.42 -2.91 -13.97
N GLY A 177 8.82 -4.18 -13.97
CA GLY A 177 10.19 -4.67 -13.76
C GLY A 177 10.64 -4.77 -12.30
N PHE A 178 9.76 -4.61 -11.32
CA PHE A 178 10.16 -4.61 -9.90
C PHE A 178 10.29 -6.03 -9.38
N ASN A 179 11.27 -6.27 -8.50
CA ASN A 179 11.44 -7.57 -7.87
C ASN A 179 10.43 -7.75 -6.73
N VAL A 180 9.57 -8.75 -6.87
CA VAL A 180 8.52 -9.12 -5.89
C VAL A 180 8.53 -10.61 -5.57
N ASP A 181 9.63 -11.31 -5.84
CA ASP A 181 9.70 -12.77 -5.70
C ASP A 181 9.43 -13.26 -4.27
N ASN A 182 9.86 -12.49 -3.27
CA ASN A 182 9.58 -12.80 -1.87
C ASN A 182 8.08 -12.67 -1.55
N ALA A 183 7.39 -11.67 -2.11
CA ALA A 183 5.95 -11.52 -1.96
C ALA A 183 5.23 -12.70 -2.60
N ASP A 184 5.63 -13.12 -3.80
CA ASP A 184 5.03 -14.26 -4.49
C ASP A 184 5.16 -15.58 -3.72
N ARG A 185 6.33 -15.83 -3.12
CA ARG A 185 6.53 -17.01 -2.27
C ARG A 185 5.60 -17.00 -1.06
N LEU A 186 5.42 -15.84 -0.43
CA LEU A 186 4.50 -15.69 0.71
C LEU A 186 3.04 -15.84 0.29
N ILE A 187 2.65 -15.22 -0.83
CA ILE A 187 1.30 -15.33 -1.42
C ILE A 187 0.99 -16.81 -1.65
N LYS A 188 1.89 -17.54 -2.29
CA LYS A 188 1.73 -18.98 -2.54
C LYS A 188 1.60 -19.78 -1.24
N LEU A 189 2.44 -19.51 -0.23
CA LEU A 189 2.33 -20.16 1.08
C LEU A 189 0.95 -19.91 1.73
N VAL A 190 0.39 -18.71 1.58
CA VAL A 190 -0.95 -18.40 2.09
C VAL A 190 -2.01 -19.17 1.30
N GLU A 191 -1.91 -19.22 -0.04
CA GLU A 191 -2.81 -20.03 -0.90
C GLU A 191 -2.80 -21.50 -0.46
N ASP A 192 -1.63 -22.13 -0.38
CA ASP A 192 -1.45 -23.53 0.01
C ASP A 192 -2.07 -23.83 1.40
N MET A 193 -1.92 -22.91 2.35
CA MET A 193 -2.47 -23.05 3.71
C MET A 193 -3.98 -22.89 3.76
N VAL A 194 -4.55 -22.05 2.91
CA VAL A 194 -6.00 -21.89 2.77
C VAL A 194 -6.60 -23.17 2.16
N GLU A 195 -6.04 -23.66 1.06
CA GLU A 195 -6.45 -24.89 0.39
C GLU A 195 -6.42 -26.08 1.34
N PHE A 196 -5.30 -26.27 2.05
CA PHE A 196 -5.17 -27.33 3.06
C PHE A 196 -6.28 -27.28 4.13
N LYS A 197 -6.69 -26.08 4.55
CA LYS A 197 -7.75 -25.92 5.55
C LYS A 197 -9.14 -26.21 4.99
N GLU A 198 -9.40 -25.85 3.73
CA GLU A 198 -10.64 -26.19 3.05
C GLU A 198 -10.78 -27.70 2.85
N GLU A 199 -9.71 -28.38 2.42
CA GLU A 199 -9.71 -29.84 2.24
C GLU A 199 -10.02 -30.59 3.55
N ARG A 200 -9.39 -30.19 4.67
CA ARG A 200 -9.67 -30.82 5.97
C ARG A 200 -11.12 -30.63 6.41
N ARG A 201 -11.75 -29.53 6.02
CA ARG A 201 -13.19 -29.30 6.28
C ARG A 201 -14.05 -30.22 5.42
N GLY A 202 -13.69 -30.45 4.16
CA GLY A 202 -14.41 -31.35 3.25
C GLY A 202 -14.37 -32.83 3.68
N ARG A 203 -13.31 -33.27 4.37
CA ARG A 203 -13.16 -34.64 4.87
C ARG A 203 -13.79 -34.92 6.25
N ALA A 204 -14.36 -33.89 6.89
CA ALA A 204 -14.94 -34.00 8.24
C ALA A 204 -16.45 -34.35 8.23
N TRP A 205 -16.98 -34.78 7.08
CA TRP A 205 -18.36 -35.19 6.86
C TRP A 205 -18.41 -36.61 6.30
#